data_AF-A0A524DSU0-F1
#
_entry.id   AF-A0A524DSU0-F1
#
_cell.length_a   1.000
_cell.length_b   1.000
_cell.length_c   1.000
_cell.angle_alpha   90.00
_cell.angle_beta   90.00
_cell.angle_gamma   90.00
#
_symmetry.space_group_name_H-M   'P 1'
#
loop_
_entity.id
_entity.type
_entity.pdbx_description
1 polymer ?
#
loop_
_entity_poly.entity_id
_entity_poly.type
_entity_poly.pdbx_seq_one_letter_code
_entity_poly.pdbx_strand_id
1 'polypeptide(L)'
;MLFYEKTQDIEDFPYNNYEVLCGIEEEFFIISKDGTLGEAADDIMERAAELLDKDENLLETLKLKIRSLDAEPSPSQIEYVTLPLHPKDLEDAVKMGRNLLVKAASKLGLKIFAQSLHPIQSNPNPIVGTHINISIHERNYVMKPNECSQYLITN
;
A
#
# COMPACT_ATOMS: atom_id res chain seq x y z
N MET A 1 0.31 23.69 -27.44
CA MET A 1 -0.24 22.70 -26.51
C MET A 1 -0.16 23.33 -25.12
N LEU A 2 -1.26 23.89 -24.63
CA LEU A 2 -1.34 24.49 -23.30
C LEU A 2 -1.52 23.36 -22.30
N PHE A 3 -0.46 23.01 -21.58
CA PHE A 3 -0.56 22.16 -20.40
C PHE A 3 -1.25 22.98 -19.32
N TYR A 4 -2.53 22.67 -19.05
CA TYR A 4 -3.32 23.12 -17.89
C TYR A 4 -3.19 24.62 -17.55
N GLU A 5 -4.13 25.44 -18.02
CA GLU A 5 -4.36 26.74 -17.39
C GLU A 5 -4.89 26.50 -15.97
N LYS A 6 -4.22 27.06 -14.96
CA LYS A 6 -4.70 27.08 -13.59
C LYS A 6 -6.07 27.75 -13.57
N THR A 7 -7.15 26.97 -13.58
CA THR A 7 -8.49 27.51 -13.34
C THR A 7 -8.49 28.08 -11.92
N GLN A 8 -8.92 29.35 -11.80
CA GLN A 8 -9.02 30.17 -10.59
C GLN A 8 -8.74 29.44 -9.26
N ASP A 9 -7.83 29.99 -8.45
CA ASP A 9 -7.78 29.64 -7.04
C ASP A 9 -9.19 29.85 -6.46
N ILE A 10 -9.79 28.79 -5.92
CA ILE A 10 -11.10 28.88 -5.26
C ILE A 10 -10.82 29.50 -3.89
N GLU A 11 -10.78 30.83 -3.82
CA GLU A 11 -10.46 31.57 -2.60
C GLU A 11 -11.41 31.23 -1.43
N ASP A 12 -12.66 30.84 -1.74
CA ASP A 12 -13.72 30.59 -0.76
C ASP A 12 -14.07 29.09 -0.55
N PHE A 13 -13.25 28.15 -1.03
CA PHE A 13 -13.55 26.74 -0.76
C PHE A 13 -13.28 26.44 0.73
N PRO A 14 -14.27 25.91 1.49
CA PRO A 14 -14.09 25.69 2.92
C PRO A 14 -13.28 24.41 3.16
N TYR A 15 -12.01 24.39 2.76
CA TYR A 15 -11.10 23.23 2.87
C TYR A 15 -11.07 22.64 4.29
N ASN A 16 -11.26 23.49 5.31
CA ASN A 16 -11.29 23.09 6.71
C ASN A 16 -12.50 22.22 7.08
N ASN A 17 -13.57 22.24 6.28
CA ASN A 17 -14.75 21.39 6.48
C ASN A 17 -14.53 19.97 5.96
N TYR A 18 -13.45 19.74 5.20
CA TYR A 18 -13.16 18.45 4.62
C TYR A 18 -12.02 17.75 5.37
N GLU A 19 -12.04 16.44 5.24
CA GLU A 19 -11.03 15.51 5.70
C GLU A 19 -10.51 14.75 4.48
N VAL A 20 -9.19 14.58 4.44
CA VAL A 20 -8.50 13.83 3.40
C VAL A 20 -7.86 12.62 4.05
N LEU A 21 -8.21 11.44 3.56
CA LEU A 21 -7.60 10.17 3.92
C LEU A 21 -7.02 9.52 2.68
N CYS A 22 -5.82 8.98 2.82
CA CYS A 22 -5.09 8.32 1.76
C CYS A 22 -4.75 6.88 2.18
N GLY A 23 -4.87 5.94 1.26
CA GLY A 23 -4.35 4.57 1.38
C GLY A 23 -3.26 4.35 0.34
N ILE A 24 -2.18 3.66 0.72
CA ILE A 24 -1.07 3.32 -0.16
C ILE A 24 -1.02 1.81 -0.32
N GLU A 25 -0.90 1.35 -1.56
CA GLU A 25 -0.60 -0.03 -1.95
C GLU A 25 0.77 0.00 -2.62
N GLU A 26 1.78 -0.63 -2.00
CA GLU A 26 3.11 -0.75 -2.60
C GLU A 26 3.40 -2.21 -2.91
N GLU A 27 3.57 -2.47 -4.20
CA GLU A 27 3.97 -3.77 -4.71
C GLU A 27 5.51 -3.83 -4.86
N PHE A 28 6.08 -5.02 -4.65
CA PHE A 28 7.52 -5.22 -4.77
C PHE A 28 7.87 -6.50 -5.48
N PHE A 29 8.94 -6.45 -6.29
CA PHE A 29 9.63 -7.67 -6.69
C PHE A 29 10.46 -8.24 -5.54
N ILE A 30 10.43 -9.56 -5.44
CA ILE A 30 11.29 -10.35 -4.57
C ILE A 30 12.49 -10.80 -5.39
N ILE A 31 13.70 -10.58 -4.87
CA ILE A 31 14.94 -10.93 -5.56
C ILE A 31 15.82 -11.86 -4.72
N SER A 32 16.41 -12.83 -5.40
CA SER A 32 17.42 -13.74 -4.90
C SER A 32 18.78 -13.05 -4.77
N LYS A 33 19.73 -13.72 -4.11
CA LYS A 33 21.09 -13.17 -3.88
C LYS A 33 21.86 -12.90 -5.17
N ASP A 34 21.57 -13.65 -6.23
CA ASP A 34 22.17 -13.51 -7.56
C ASP A 34 21.48 -12.45 -8.44
N GLY A 35 20.41 -11.81 -7.92
CA GLY A 35 19.65 -10.78 -8.63
C GLY A 35 18.53 -11.31 -9.52
N THR A 36 18.26 -12.62 -9.51
CA THR A 36 17.09 -13.20 -10.18
C THR A 36 15.81 -12.96 -9.38
N LEU A 37 14.65 -13.07 -10.04
CA LEU A 37 13.36 -13.04 -9.34
C LEU A 37 13.20 -14.29 -8.47
N GLY A 38 12.73 -14.09 -7.23
CA GLY A 38 12.48 -15.17 -6.29
C GLY A 38 10.98 -15.39 -6.11
N GLU A 39 10.49 -16.59 -6.46
CA GLU A 39 9.09 -16.98 -6.29
C GLU A 39 8.83 -17.40 -4.83
N ALA A 40 8.56 -16.43 -3.96
CA ALA A 40 8.51 -16.64 -2.52
C ALA A 40 7.54 -15.69 -1.79
N ALA A 41 6.54 -15.15 -2.47
CA ALA A 41 5.56 -14.24 -1.86
C ALA A 41 4.86 -14.89 -0.65
N ASP A 42 4.33 -16.10 -0.83
CA ASP A 42 3.67 -16.85 0.25
C ASP A 42 4.61 -17.14 1.42
N ASP A 43 5.84 -17.58 1.14
CA ASP A 43 6.84 -17.84 2.19
C ASP A 43 7.17 -16.56 2.98
N ILE A 44 7.24 -15.41 2.31
CA ILE A 44 7.48 -14.12 2.98
C ILE A 44 6.29 -13.75 3.86
N MET A 45 5.05 -14.01 3.42
CA MET A 45 3.86 -13.78 4.24
C MET A 45 3.86 -14.65 5.49
N GLU A 46 4.20 -15.94 5.38
CA GLU A 46 4.34 -16.84 6.53
C GLU A 46 5.40 -16.31 7.53
N ARG A 47 6.56 -15.87 7.02
CA ARG A 47 7.60 -15.27 7.88
C ARG A 47 7.18 -13.95 8.49
N ALA A 48 6.41 -13.14 7.80
CA ALA A 48 5.85 -11.92 8.35
C ALA A 48 4.88 -12.24 9.50
N ALA A 49 3.99 -13.22 9.33
CA ALA A 49 3.09 -13.68 10.37
C ALA A 49 3.86 -14.20 11.61
N GLU A 50 4.90 -15.01 11.41
CA GLU A 50 5.76 -15.48 12.51
C GLU A 50 6.49 -14.34 13.24
N LEU A 51 6.84 -13.26 12.56
CA LEU A 51 7.46 -12.08 13.18
C LEU A 51 6.45 -11.31 14.03
N LEU A 52 5.20 -11.19 13.55
CA LEU A 52 4.12 -10.51 14.26
C LEU A 52 3.67 -11.29 15.49
N ASP A 53 3.59 -12.62 15.39
CA ASP A 53 3.22 -13.49 16.51
C ASP A 53 4.22 -13.41 17.67
N LYS A 54 5.49 -13.10 17.37
CA LYS A 54 6.56 -12.96 18.38
C LYS A 54 6.69 -11.56 18.96
N ASP A 55 6.05 -10.55 18.37
CA ASP A 55 6.15 -9.15 18.78
C ASP A 55 4.76 -8.51 18.81
N GLU A 56 4.07 -8.71 19.94
CA GLU A 56 2.72 -8.19 20.19
C GLU A 56 2.64 -6.67 20.00
N ASN A 57 3.66 -5.92 20.43
CA ASN A 57 3.66 -4.46 20.28
C ASN A 57 3.72 -4.05 18.81
N LEU A 58 4.53 -4.75 18.01
CA LEU A 58 4.60 -4.51 16.57
C LEU A 58 3.27 -4.83 15.89
N LEU A 59 2.64 -5.96 16.24
CA LEU A 59 1.33 -6.35 15.72
C LEU A 59 0.26 -5.31 16.07
N GLU A 60 0.20 -4.88 17.33
CA GLU A 60 -0.75 -3.88 17.82
C GLU A 60 -0.57 -2.51 17.17
N THR A 61 0.66 -2.15 16.81
CA THR A 61 0.94 -0.91 16.09
C THR A 61 0.57 -1.04 14.61
N LEU A 62 0.92 -2.16 13.98
CA LEU A 62 0.67 -2.41 12.56
C LEU A 62 -0.81 -2.52 12.24
N LYS A 63 -1.63 -3.17 13.08
CA LYS A 63 -3.08 -3.29 12.83
C LYS A 63 -3.82 -1.95 12.75
N LEU A 64 -3.22 -0.87 13.26
CA LEU A 64 -3.75 0.49 13.20
C LEU A 64 -3.29 1.26 11.95
N LYS A 65 -2.39 0.70 11.15
CA LYS A 65 -1.73 1.38 10.02
C LYS A 65 -1.74 0.58 8.73
N ILE A 66 -1.62 -0.74 8.80
CA ILE A 66 -1.56 -1.67 7.69
C ILE A 66 -2.83 -2.50 7.69
N ARG A 67 -3.49 -2.53 6.52
CA ARG A 67 -4.72 -3.26 6.28
C ARG A 67 -4.44 -4.72 5.94
N SER A 68 -3.47 -4.96 5.06
CA SER A 68 -3.16 -6.30 4.58
C SER A 68 -1.73 -6.40 4.04
N LEU A 69 -1.31 -7.65 3.88
CA LEU A 69 -0.09 -8.08 3.23
C LEU A 69 -0.50 -9.24 2.33
N ASP A 70 -0.31 -9.10 1.02
CA ASP A 70 -0.90 -9.98 0.04
C ASP A 70 0.12 -10.39 -1.02
N ALA A 71 -0.02 -11.61 -1.53
CA ALA A 71 0.72 -12.07 -2.69
C ALA A 71 0.03 -11.55 -3.96
N GLU A 72 0.82 -11.02 -4.88
CA GLU A 72 0.34 -10.59 -6.20
C GLU A 72 0.17 -11.80 -7.14
N PRO A 73 -0.46 -11.64 -8.32
CA PRO A 73 -0.62 -12.73 -9.28
C PRO A 73 0.70 -13.41 -9.71
N SER A 74 1.83 -12.69 -9.60
CA SER A 74 3.15 -13.27 -9.75
C SER A 74 3.68 -13.72 -8.39
N PRO A 75 4.16 -14.98 -8.24
CA PRO A 75 4.75 -15.45 -6.98
C PRO A 75 6.07 -14.75 -6.62
N SER A 76 6.64 -13.99 -7.56
CA SER A 76 7.81 -13.11 -7.33
C SER A 76 7.43 -11.68 -6.92
N GLN A 77 6.15 -11.42 -6.69
CA GLN A 77 5.63 -10.11 -6.32
C GLN A 77 4.83 -10.19 -5.02
N ILE A 78 4.96 -9.18 -4.19
CA ILE A 78 4.26 -9.06 -2.91
C ILE A 78 3.86 -7.62 -2.67
N GLU A 79 2.68 -7.41 -2.09
CA GLU A 79 2.18 -6.08 -1.74
C GLU A 79 1.91 -5.95 -0.24
N TYR A 80 1.94 -4.71 0.23
CA TYR A 80 1.27 -4.35 1.48
C TYR A 80 0.37 -3.15 1.25
N VAL A 81 -0.73 -3.11 1.99
CA VAL A 81 -1.76 -2.08 1.87
C VAL A 81 -1.90 -1.34 3.19
N THR A 82 -1.83 -0.01 3.17
CA THR A 82 -2.12 0.80 4.37
C THR A 82 -3.62 0.92 4.59
N LEU A 83 -4.03 1.15 5.84
CA LEU A 83 -5.36 1.70 6.10
C LEU A 83 -5.47 3.11 5.48
N PRO A 84 -6.70 3.61 5.26
CA PRO A 84 -6.90 5.03 4.96
C PRO A 84 -6.45 5.86 6.17
N LEU A 85 -5.39 6.63 6.00
CA LEU A 85 -4.76 7.44 7.03
C LEU A 85 -4.67 8.90 6.59
N HIS A 86 -4.51 9.81 7.54
CA HIS A 86 -4.16 11.17 7.16
C HIS A 86 -2.80 11.21 6.47
N PRO A 87 -2.60 12.13 5.49
CA PRO A 87 -1.32 12.25 4.78
C PRO A 87 -0.08 12.36 5.69
N LYS A 88 -0.22 13.01 6.85
CA LYS A 88 0.86 13.16 7.84
C LYS A 88 1.32 11.83 8.47
N ASP A 89 0.45 10.82 8.49
CA ASP A 89 0.68 9.54 9.17
C ASP A 89 1.12 8.43 8.20
N LEU A 90 1.02 8.69 6.89
CA LEU A 90 1.34 7.72 5.83
C LEU A 90 2.82 7.34 5.80
N GLU A 91 3.73 8.31 5.98
CA GLU A 91 5.17 8.05 5.89
C GLU A 91 5.61 6.99 6.91
N ASP A 92 5.06 7.08 8.13
CA ASP A 92 5.34 6.12 9.19
C ASP A 92 4.75 4.74 8.87
N ALA A 93 3.50 4.69 8.40
CA ALA A 93 2.86 3.44 7.97
C ALA A 93 3.66 2.72 6.87
N VAL A 94 4.09 3.47 5.84
CA VAL A 94 4.92 2.96 4.73
C VAL A 94 6.25 2.39 5.25
N LYS A 95 6.93 3.11 6.14
CA LYS A 95 8.18 2.63 6.75
C LYS A 95 7.96 1.33 7.51
N MET A 96 6.86 1.21 8.25
CA MET A 96 6.54 0.00 9.00
C MET A 96 6.25 -1.19 8.06
N GLY A 97 5.43 -1.00 7.02
CA GLY A 97 5.11 -2.03 6.03
C GLY A 97 6.36 -2.56 5.32
N ARG A 98 7.19 -1.64 4.78
CA ARG A 98 8.47 -1.99 4.15
C ARG A 98 9.42 -2.72 5.10
N ASN A 99 9.53 -2.26 6.34
CA ASN A 99 10.41 -2.90 7.32
C ASN A 99 9.96 -4.32 7.68
N LEU A 100 8.66 -4.57 7.77
CA LEU A 100 8.13 -5.92 7.99
C LEU A 100 8.53 -6.84 6.83
N LEU A 101 8.27 -6.43 5.59
CA LEU A 101 8.62 -7.18 4.38
C LEU A 101 10.12 -7.48 4.29
N VAL A 102 10.96 -6.46 4.49
CA VAL A 102 12.42 -6.63 4.44
C VAL A 102 12.89 -7.61 5.52
N LYS A 103 12.36 -7.51 6.75
CA LYS A 103 12.69 -8.44 7.82
C LYS A 103 12.27 -9.86 7.48
N ALA A 104 11.04 -10.05 6.98
CA ALA A 104 10.52 -11.35 6.58
C ALA A 104 11.36 -11.98 5.45
N ALA A 105 11.59 -11.25 4.35
CA ALA A 105 12.42 -11.69 3.23
C ALA A 105 13.85 -12.05 3.66
N SER A 106 14.44 -11.27 4.59
CA SER A 106 15.81 -11.52 5.07
C SER A 106 15.94 -12.87 5.79
N LYS A 107 14.88 -13.37 6.43
CA LYS A 107 14.87 -14.69 7.09
C LYS A 107 14.98 -15.84 6.09
N LEU A 108 14.57 -15.61 4.84
CA LEU A 108 14.66 -16.55 3.73
C LEU A 108 15.94 -16.34 2.90
N GLY A 109 16.77 -15.35 3.24
CA GLY A 109 17.93 -14.97 2.46
C GLY A 109 17.60 -14.27 1.14
N LEU A 110 16.38 -13.75 1.01
CA LEU A 110 15.87 -12.98 -0.13
C LEU A 110 15.97 -11.47 0.16
N LYS A 111 15.72 -10.64 -0.86
CA LYS A 111 15.63 -9.18 -0.73
C LYS A 111 14.37 -8.65 -1.41
N ILE A 112 13.94 -7.48 -0.97
CA ILE A 112 12.86 -6.70 -1.58
C ILE A 112 13.48 -5.64 -2.49
N PHE A 113 13.03 -5.57 -3.74
CA PHE A 113 13.58 -4.65 -4.72
C PHE A 113 12.85 -3.30 -4.71
N ALA A 114 13.18 -2.41 -3.78
CA ALA A 114 12.47 -1.13 -3.62
C ALA A 114 12.45 -0.21 -4.86
N GLN A 115 13.33 -0.40 -5.85
CA GLN A 115 13.27 0.35 -7.11
C GLN A 115 12.08 -0.04 -7.99
N SER A 116 11.41 -1.17 -7.70
CA SER A 116 10.16 -1.57 -8.37
C SER A 116 8.96 -0.69 -8.05
N LEU A 117 9.07 0.26 -7.10
CA LEU A 117 8.04 1.27 -6.84
C LEU A 117 7.83 2.23 -8.02
N HIS A 118 8.83 2.35 -8.90
CA HIS A 118 8.61 2.91 -10.22
C HIS A 118 8.14 1.77 -11.14
N PRO A 119 7.13 1.97 -12.02
CA PRO A 119 6.65 0.92 -12.90
C PRO A 119 7.78 0.23 -13.64
N ILE A 120 8.02 -1.04 -13.28
CA ILE A 120 8.98 -1.92 -13.95
C ILE A 120 8.18 -3.10 -14.48
N GLN A 121 8.18 -3.21 -15.81
CA GLN A 121 7.65 -4.38 -16.48
C GLN A 121 8.71 -5.49 -16.47
N SER A 122 8.38 -6.66 -15.93
CA SER A 122 9.21 -7.86 -16.08
C SER A 122 8.45 -8.90 -16.89
N ASN A 123 8.56 -8.91 -18.22
CA ASN A 123 7.85 -9.88 -19.07
C ASN A 123 8.26 -11.33 -18.72
N PRO A 124 7.33 -12.28 -18.46
CA PRO A 124 5.87 -12.20 -18.63
C PRO A 124 5.06 -11.75 -17.41
N ASN A 125 5.70 -11.42 -16.30
CA ASN A 125 5.04 -11.02 -15.06
C ASN A 125 4.39 -9.62 -15.15
N PRO A 126 3.37 -9.36 -14.31
CA PRO A 126 2.70 -8.08 -14.22
C PRO A 126 3.65 -6.91 -13.92
N ILE A 127 3.21 -5.70 -14.24
CA ILE A 127 3.91 -4.47 -13.86
C ILE A 127 3.77 -4.30 -12.35
N VAL A 128 4.86 -3.97 -11.67
CA VAL A 128 4.83 -3.58 -10.26
C VAL A 128 4.44 -2.11 -10.15
N GLY A 129 3.50 -1.81 -9.26
CA GLY A 129 2.92 -0.48 -9.08
C GLY A 129 3.07 0.11 -7.68
N THR A 130 2.63 1.36 -7.58
CA THR A 130 2.25 1.97 -6.31
C THR A 130 0.92 2.66 -6.54
N HIS A 131 -0.13 2.21 -5.86
CA HIS A 131 -1.43 2.85 -5.92
C HIS A 131 -1.61 3.76 -4.72
N ILE A 132 -2.18 4.93 -4.98
CA ILE A 132 -2.52 5.91 -3.95
C ILE A 132 -4.02 6.17 -4.06
N ASN A 133 -4.76 5.57 -3.14
CA ASN A 133 -6.19 5.78 -2.98
C ASN A 133 -6.40 7.06 -2.18
N ILE A 134 -7.19 8.00 -2.70
CA ILE A 134 -7.48 9.27 -2.03
C ILE A 134 -8.98 9.40 -1.87
N SER A 135 -9.40 9.67 -0.64
CA SER A 135 -10.78 10.00 -0.31
C SER A 135 -10.85 11.40 0.30
N ILE A 136 -11.86 12.16 -0.10
CA ILE A 136 -12.16 13.48 0.43
C ILE A 136 -13.61 13.47 0.85
N HIS A 137 -13.88 13.75 2.11
CA HIS A 137 -15.23 13.79 2.65
C HIS A 137 -15.40 14.94 3.63
N GLU A 138 -16.63 15.36 3.88
CA GLU A 138 -16.90 16.35 4.93
C GLU A 138 -16.54 15.76 6.30
N ARG A 139 -16.00 16.58 7.19
CA ARG A 139 -15.69 16.17 8.56
C ARG A 139 -16.94 15.70 9.26
N ASN A 140 -16.83 14.59 9.98
CA ASN A 140 -17.96 13.91 10.66
C ASN A 140 -19.03 13.35 9.70
N TYR A 141 -18.80 13.35 8.39
CA TYR A 141 -19.67 12.65 7.46
C TYR A 141 -19.52 11.14 7.65
N VAL A 142 -20.63 10.48 7.95
CA VAL A 142 -20.72 9.02 7.99
C VAL A 142 -21.49 8.59 6.75
N MET A 143 -20.80 7.91 5.83
CA MET A 143 -21.42 7.37 4.63
C MET A 143 -22.55 6.41 5.02
N LYS A 144 -23.73 6.60 4.44
CA LYS A 144 -24.90 5.79 4.73
C LYS A 144 -24.86 4.51 3.89
N PRO A 145 -25.39 3.37 4.40
CA PRO A 145 -25.34 2.10 3.69
C PRO A 145 -25.92 2.13 2.25
N ASN A 146 -26.94 2.94 2.02
CA ASN A 146 -27.57 3.10 0.70
C ASN A 146 -26.70 3.86 -0.31
N GLU A 147 -25.68 4.59 0.15
CA GLU A 147 -24.70 5.30 -0.69
C GLU A 147 -23.56 4.35 -1.11
N CYS A 148 -23.27 3.29 -0.33
CA CYS A 148 -22.32 2.23 -0.74
C CYS A 148 -22.81 1.41 -1.94
N SER A 149 -24.12 1.18 -2.04
CA SER A 149 -24.72 0.34 -3.10
C SER A 149 -24.61 0.94 -4.51
N GLN A 150 -24.27 2.22 -4.67
CA GLN A 150 -24.07 2.85 -5.98
C GLN A 150 -22.67 2.61 -6.59
N TYR A 151 -21.72 2.07 -5.81
CA TYR A 151 -20.33 1.83 -6.25
C TYR A 151 -19.91 0.36 -6.27
N LEU A 152 -20.78 -0.55 -5.85
CA LEU A 152 -20.61 -1.97 -6.15
C LEU A 152 -21.01 -2.19 -7.61
N ILE A 153 -20.01 -2.16 -8.50
CA ILE A 153 -20.16 -2.78 -9.82
C ILE A 153 -20.42 -4.26 -9.54
N THR A 154 -21.69 -4.65 -9.60
CA THR A 154 -22.09 -6.04 -9.70
C THR A 154 -21.62 -6.51 -11.08
N ASN A 155 -20.57 -7.33 -11.09
CA ASN A 155 -20.27 -8.20 -12.25
C ASN A 155 -21.35 -9.27 -12.39
#